data_AF-A0A0G0VFQ0-F1
#
_entry.id   AF-A0A0G0VFQ0-F1
#
_cell.length_a   1.000
_cell.length_b   1.000
_cell.length_c   1.000
_cell.angle_alpha   90.00
_cell.angle_beta   90.00
_cell.angle_gamma   90.00
#
_symmetry.space_group_name_H-M   'P 1'
#
loop_
_entity.id
_entity.type
_entity.pdbx_description
1 polymer ?
#
loop_
_entity_poly.entity_id
_entity_poly.type
_entity_poly.pdbx_seq_one_letter_code
_entity_poly.pdbx_strand_id
1 'polypeptide(L)'
;MEMALVHDLGESIIGDAIYESGTETIASLDKKHEDERRAIQEIFKDIPGKEHYISLWEEWVAQKTPEATFLKRIEKLEMAMQALEYERLGHDSVLLNEFWENAWKYLKGTELEKYYHELQKQRNLLQRKK
;
A
#
# COMPACT_ATOMS: atom_id res chain seq x y z
N MET A 1 -14.82 2.67 3.15
CA MET A 1 -14.39 1.67 4.15
C MET A 1 -14.33 0.28 3.53
N GLU A 2 -15.38 -0.17 2.85
CA GLU A 2 -15.41 -1.51 2.22
C GLU A 2 -14.25 -1.76 1.26
N MET A 3 -13.89 -0.79 0.41
CA MET A 3 -12.73 -0.91 -0.48
C MET A 3 -11.43 -1.25 0.27
N ALA A 4 -11.20 -0.65 1.44
CA ALA A 4 -10.02 -0.95 2.26
C ALA A 4 -9.99 -2.39 2.77
N LEU A 5 -11.14 -3.04 2.91
CA LEU A 5 -11.23 -4.44 3.32
C LEU A 5 -10.99 -5.41 2.15
N VAL A 6 -11.17 -4.95 0.92
CA VAL A 6 -11.14 -5.81 -0.28
C VAL A 6 -9.86 -5.62 -1.10
N HIS A 7 -9.21 -4.46 -1.01
CA HIS A 7 -8.14 -4.07 -1.93
C HIS A 7 -6.99 -5.08 -2.06
N ASP A 8 -6.51 -5.63 -0.94
CA ASP A 8 -5.43 -6.63 -0.89
C ASP A 8 -5.94 -8.07 -0.71
N LEU A 9 -7.25 -8.31 -0.80
CA LEU A 9 -7.81 -9.63 -0.50
C LEU A 9 -7.32 -10.71 -1.48
N GLY A 10 -7.01 -10.33 -2.72
CA GLY A 10 -6.41 -11.22 -3.72
C GLY A 10 -5.05 -11.77 -3.31
N GLU A 11 -4.28 -11.02 -2.51
CA GLU A 11 -2.94 -11.41 -2.02
C GLU A 11 -3.00 -12.62 -1.08
N SER A 12 -4.17 -12.94 -0.53
CA SER A 12 -4.37 -14.19 0.23
C SER A 12 -4.18 -15.46 -0.61
N ILE A 13 -4.36 -15.38 -1.93
CA ILE A 13 -4.16 -16.50 -2.86
C ILE A 13 -2.82 -16.38 -3.59
N ILE A 14 -2.47 -15.17 -4.07
CA ILE A 14 -1.27 -14.98 -4.92
C ILE A 14 0.01 -14.66 -4.13
N GLY A 15 -0.12 -14.35 -2.84
CA GLY A 15 0.94 -13.76 -2.02
C GLY A 15 1.08 -12.24 -2.24
N ASP A 16 1.82 -11.58 -1.36
CA ASP A 16 2.17 -10.16 -1.51
C ASP A 16 3.20 -10.01 -2.64
N ALA A 17 2.67 -9.76 -3.85
CA ALA A 17 3.46 -9.63 -5.07
C ALA A 17 4.01 -8.21 -5.21
N ILE A 18 5.27 -8.01 -4.82
CA ILE A 18 5.94 -6.71 -4.89
C ILE A 18 6.19 -6.33 -6.36
N TYR A 19 5.70 -5.15 -6.78
CA TYR A 19 5.94 -4.58 -8.12
C TYR A 19 6.81 -3.31 -8.10
N GLU A 20 7.01 -2.70 -6.94
CA GLU A 20 7.87 -1.53 -6.72
C GLU A 20 8.81 -1.76 -5.55
N SER A 21 10.05 -1.30 -5.68
CA SER A 21 11.00 -1.17 -4.58
C SER A 21 11.53 0.27 -4.58
N GLY A 22 11.28 0.99 -3.48
CA GLY A 22 11.53 2.42 -3.42
C GLY A 22 10.76 3.18 -4.50
N THR A 23 11.49 3.82 -5.41
CA THR A 23 10.91 4.56 -6.55
C THR A 23 10.88 3.77 -7.85
N GLU A 24 11.50 2.58 -7.88
CA GLU A 24 11.68 1.78 -9.09
C GLU A 24 10.55 0.76 -9.25
N THR A 25 10.12 0.54 -10.50
CA THR A 25 9.19 -0.53 -10.86
C THR A 25 9.98 -1.77 -11.26
N ILE A 26 9.83 -2.86 -10.51
CA ILE A 26 10.63 -4.09 -10.63
C ILE A 26 9.87 -5.26 -11.26
N ALA A 27 8.53 -5.16 -11.34
CA ALA A 27 7.68 -6.17 -11.97
C ALA A 27 6.52 -5.53 -12.74
N SER A 28 5.82 -6.33 -13.55
CA SER A 28 4.68 -5.87 -14.34
C SER A 28 3.45 -5.68 -13.45
N LEU A 29 2.97 -4.44 -13.38
CA LEU A 29 1.73 -4.10 -12.69
C LEU A 29 0.50 -4.76 -13.34
N ASP A 30 0.47 -4.82 -14.68
CA ASP A 30 -0.62 -5.47 -15.41
C ASP A 30 -0.71 -6.97 -15.07
N LYS A 31 0.45 -7.65 -15.00
CA LYS A 31 0.52 -9.05 -14.57
C LYS A 31 -0.02 -9.23 -13.15
N LYS A 32 0.35 -8.35 -12.20
CA LYS A 32 -0.16 -8.36 -10.82
C LYS A 32 -1.69 -8.25 -10.83
N HIS A 33 -2.24 -7.25 -11.52
CA HIS A 33 -3.67 -7.03 -11.59
C HIS A 33 -4.44 -8.19 -12.25
N GLU A 34 -3.88 -8.84 -13.27
CA GLU A 34 -4.49 -10.03 -13.87
C GLU A 34 -4.56 -11.21 -12.89
N ASP A 35 -3.47 -11.43 -12.14
CA ASP A 35 -3.38 -12.52 -11.17
C ASP A 35 -4.31 -12.26 -9.97
N GLU A 36 -4.35 -11.03 -9.46
CA GLU A 36 -5.29 -10.60 -8.42
C GLU A 36 -6.75 -10.66 -8.86
N ARG A 37 -7.08 -10.26 -10.10
CA ARG A 37 -8.46 -10.36 -10.61
C ARG A 37 -8.96 -11.79 -10.53
N ARG A 38 -8.12 -12.76 -10.93
CA ARG A 38 -8.46 -14.18 -10.86
C ARG A 38 -8.65 -14.64 -9.41
N ALA A 39 -7.80 -14.19 -8.50
CA ALA A 39 -7.92 -14.50 -7.07
C ALA A 39 -9.22 -13.92 -6.48
N ILE A 40 -9.51 -12.65 -6.71
CA ILE A 40 -10.73 -11.98 -6.22
C ILE A 40 -11.99 -12.67 -6.76
N GLN A 41 -12.00 -13.06 -8.05
CA GLN A 41 -13.11 -13.81 -8.63
C GLN A 41 -13.31 -15.18 -7.96
N GLU A 42 -12.24 -15.88 -7.59
CA GLU A 42 -12.32 -17.14 -6.88
C GLU A 42 -12.79 -16.95 -5.42
N ILE A 43 -12.28 -15.94 -4.71
CA ILE A 43 -12.64 -15.64 -3.32
C ILE A 43 -14.14 -15.34 -3.19
N PHE A 44 -14.70 -14.53 -4.09
CA PHE A 44 -16.10 -14.14 -4.04
C PHE A 44 -17.04 -15.06 -4.83
N LYS A 45 -16.55 -16.14 -5.44
CA LYS A 45 -17.30 -17.00 -6.38
C LYS A 45 -18.68 -17.41 -5.89
N ASP A 46 -18.76 -17.82 -4.62
CA ASP A 46 -19.96 -18.35 -3.96
C ASP A 46 -20.59 -17.36 -2.97
N ILE A 47 -20.15 -16.10 -2.96
CA ILE A 47 -20.66 -15.06 -2.05
C ILE A 47 -21.84 -14.31 -2.70
N PRO A 48 -23.01 -14.25 -2.05
CA PRO A 48 -24.11 -13.40 -2.52
C PRO A 48 -23.69 -11.93 -2.60
N GLY A 49 -23.96 -11.26 -3.72
CA GLY A 49 -23.58 -9.86 -3.94
C GLY A 49 -22.11 -9.65 -4.30
N LYS A 50 -21.40 -10.71 -4.73
CA LYS A 50 -20.00 -10.65 -5.18
C LYS A 50 -19.70 -9.54 -6.17
N GLU A 51 -20.65 -9.17 -7.02
CA GLU A 51 -20.48 -8.12 -8.03
C GLU A 51 -20.12 -6.77 -7.38
N HIS A 52 -20.68 -6.46 -6.21
CA HIS A 52 -20.31 -5.26 -5.44
C HIS A 52 -18.83 -5.29 -5.04
N TYR A 53 -18.38 -6.38 -4.42
CA TYR A 53 -17.00 -6.49 -3.95
C TYR A 53 -15.98 -6.55 -5.09
N ILE A 54 -16.30 -7.26 -6.17
CA ILE A 54 -15.46 -7.28 -7.39
C ILE A 54 -15.38 -5.86 -7.97
N SER A 55 -16.49 -5.12 -8.04
CA SER A 55 -16.49 -3.74 -8.55
C SER A 55 -15.67 -2.78 -7.67
N LEU A 56 -15.71 -2.93 -6.35
CA LEU A 56 -14.88 -2.15 -5.42
C LEU A 56 -13.39 -2.42 -5.65
N TRP A 57 -13.02 -3.68 -5.88
CA TRP A 57 -11.63 -4.05 -6.22
C TRP A 57 -11.22 -3.50 -7.58
N GLU A 58 -12.08 -3.54 -8.59
CA GLU A 58 -11.80 -2.95 -9.91
C GLU A 58 -11.66 -1.42 -9.85
N GLU A 59 -12.48 -0.76 -9.03
CA GLU A 59 -12.37 0.68 -8.76
C GLU A 59 -11.03 1.02 -8.08
N TRP A 60 -10.63 0.21 -7.09
CA TRP A 60 -9.33 0.32 -6.45
C TRP A 60 -8.21 0.21 -7.48
N VAL A 61 -8.17 -0.85 -8.28
CA VAL A 61 -7.11 -1.06 -9.28
C VAL A 61 -7.07 0.06 -10.31
N ALA A 62 -8.24 0.58 -10.72
CA ALA A 62 -8.32 1.64 -11.71
C ALA A 62 -7.74 2.98 -11.21
N GLN A 63 -7.77 3.25 -9.89
CA GLN A 63 -7.28 4.49 -9.28
C GLN A 63 -7.86 5.77 -9.94
N LYS A 64 -9.15 5.75 -10.32
CA LYS A 64 -9.83 6.88 -11.00
C LYS A 64 -10.79 7.66 -10.11
N THR A 65 -11.14 7.13 -8.93
CA THR A 65 -12.08 7.78 -8.01
C THR A 65 -11.33 8.49 -6.87
N PRO A 66 -11.92 9.54 -6.29
CA PRO A 66 -11.38 10.19 -5.10
C PRO A 66 -11.14 9.20 -3.95
N GLU A 67 -12.04 8.24 -3.76
CA GLU A 67 -11.97 7.22 -2.72
C GLU A 67 -10.79 6.27 -2.94
N ALA A 68 -10.62 5.73 -4.16
CA ALA A 68 -9.51 4.83 -4.48
C ALA A 68 -8.15 5.52 -4.37
N THR A 69 -8.04 6.74 -4.90
CA THR A 69 -6.80 7.51 -4.85
C THR A 69 -6.46 7.98 -3.43
N PHE A 70 -7.47 8.31 -2.62
CA PHE A 70 -7.28 8.64 -1.21
C PHE A 70 -6.81 7.41 -0.41
N LEU A 71 -7.45 6.26 -0.60
CA LEU A 71 -7.06 5.02 0.06
C LEU A 71 -5.63 4.61 -0.31
N LYS A 72 -5.19 4.81 -1.56
CA LYS A 72 -3.81 4.56 -1.99
C LYS A 72 -2.81 5.40 -1.22
N ARG A 73 -3.13 6.67 -0.95
CA ARG A 73 -2.28 7.54 -0.11
C ARG A 73 -2.26 7.06 1.34
N ILE A 74 -3.39 6.58 1.88
CA ILE A 74 -3.44 6.01 3.23
C ILE A 74 -2.58 4.75 3.33
N GLU A 75 -2.66 3.83 2.37
CA GLU A 75 -1.79 2.64 2.26
C GLU A 75 -0.31 3.04 2.31
N LYS A 76 0.08 4.06 1.53
CA LYS A 76 1.47 4.54 1.50
C LYS A 76 1.92 5.24 2.78
N LEU A 77 1.01 5.92 3.49
CA LEU A 77 1.31 6.50 4.79
C LEU A 77 1.49 5.40 5.86
N GLU A 78 0.64 4.37 5.83
CA GLU A 78 0.71 3.21 6.69
C GLU A 78 2.06 2.48 6.50
N MET A 79 2.49 2.28 5.26
CA MET A 79 3.78 1.69 4.93
C MET A 79 4.97 2.42 5.61
N ALA A 80 5.00 3.75 5.58
CA ALA A 80 6.04 4.53 6.28
C ALA A 80 5.94 4.41 7.81
N MET A 81 4.71 4.34 8.34
CA MET A 81 4.48 4.14 9.77
C MET A 81 4.98 2.76 10.24
N GLN A 82 4.72 1.72 9.46
CA GLN A 82 5.21 0.37 9.75
C GLN A 82 6.74 0.28 9.65
N ALA A 83 7.35 0.95 8.67
CA ALA A 83 8.81 1.05 8.57
C ALA A 83 9.42 1.72 9.83
N LEU A 84 8.83 2.81 10.31
CA LEU A 84 9.26 3.46 11.56
C LEU A 84 9.21 2.50 12.76
N GLU A 85 8.16 1.68 12.85
CA GLU A 85 8.03 0.72 13.95
C GLU A 85 9.09 -0.38 13.86
N TYR A 86 9.38 -0.90 12.67
CA TYR A 86 10.50 -1.84 12.49
C TYR A 86 11.86 -1.21 12.88
N GLU A 87 12.10 0.06 12.56
CA GLU A 87 13.34 0.74 13.00
C GLU A 87 13.45 0.86 14.53
N ARG A 88 12.32 1.05 15.22
CA ARG A 88 12.24 1.07 16.69
C ARG A 88 12.52 -0.30 17.30
N LEU A 89 12.07 -1.36 16.64
CA LEU A 89 12.37 -2.74 17.01
C LEU A 89 13.82 -3.15 16.71
N GLY A 90 14.61 -2.28 16.09
CA GLY A 90 16.05 -2.46 15.88
C GLY A 90 16.43 -2.99 14.50
N HIS A 91 15.48 -3.08 13.56
CA HIS A 91 15.78 -3.42 12.17
C HIS A 91 16.63 -2.32 11.50
N ASP A 92 17.36 -2.70 10.45
CA ASP A 92 18.30 -1.83 9.74
C ASP A 92 17.56 -0.70 9.01
N SER A 93 17.82 0.53 9.44
CA SER A 93 17.27 1.75 8.84
C SER A 93 17.64 1.94 7.37
N VAL A 94 18.78 1.41 6.93
CA VAL A 94 19.22 1.50 5.53
C VAL A 94 18.33 0.66 4.63
N LEU A 95 18.03 -0.58 5.04
CA LEU A 95 17.11 -1.46 4.31
C LEU A 95 15.70 -0.87 4.27
N LEU A 96 15.29 -0.20 5.35
CA LEU A 96 13.95 0.35 5.45
C LEU A 96 13.75 1.66 4.67
N ASN A 97 14.80 2.27 4.10
CA ASN A 97 14.69 3.51 3.34
C ASN A 97 13.76 3.40 2.13
N GLU A 98 13.71 2.24 1.48
CA GLU A 98 12.88 2.03 0.30
C GLU A 98 11.40 2.31 0.58
N PHE A 99 10.90 1.95 1.77
CA PHE A 99 9.51 2.18 2.17
C PHE A 99 9.21 3.67 2.36
N TRP A 100 10.17 4.44 2.87
CA TRP A 100 10.04 5.90 3.01
C TRP A 100 10.05 6.61 1.66
N GLU A 101 10.93 6.18 0.76
CA GLU A 101 11.00 6.71 -0.60
C GLU A 101 9.72 6.40 -1.39
N ASN A 102 9.21 5.17 -1.29
CA ASN A 102 7.95 4.78 -1.90
C ASN A 102 6.79 5.62 -1.32
N ALA A 103 6.68 5.71 0.00
CA ALA A 103 5.64 6.53 0.63
C ALA A 103 5.70 7.99 0.16
N TRP A 104 6.89 8.59 0.11
CA TRP A 104 7.07 9.97 -0.33
C TRP A 104 6.63 10.23 -1.77
N LYS A 105 6.92 9.28 -2.69
CA LYS A 105 6.50 9.34 -4.09
C LYS A 105 4.99 9.59 -4.24
N TYR A 106 4.17 8.99 -3.37
CA TYR A 106 2.71 9.10 -3.42
C TYR A 106 2.13 10.22 -2.56
N LEU A 107 2.84 10.62 -1.50
CA LEU A 107 2.31 11.55 -0.49
C LEU A 107 2.68 13.02 -0.74
N LYS A 108 3.79 13.29 -1.45
CA LYS A 108 4.22 14.66 -1.75
C LYS A 108 3.14 15.44 -2.51
N GLY A 109 2.81 16.63 -2.02
CA GLY A 109 1.79 17.51 -2.60
C GLY A 109 0.35 17.12 -2.28
N THR A 110 0.13 16.13 -1.41
CA THR A 110 -1.20 15.69 -0.98
C THR A 110 -1.56 16.23 0.41
N GLU A 111 -2.83 16.12 0.79
CA GLU A 111 -3.36 16.44 2.10
C GLU A 111 -2.72 15.64 3.26
N LEU A 112 -2.08 14.50 2.93
CA LEU A 112 -1.43 13.63 3.91
C LEU A 112 0.08 13.91 4.09
N GLU A 113 0.66 14.80 3.28
CA GLU A 113 2.09 15.16 3.35
C GLU A 113 2.53 15.56 4.77
N LYS A 114 1.69 16.31 5.49
CA LYS A 114 1.98 16.73 6.86
C LYS A 114 2.19 15.57 7.84
N TYR A 115 1.49 14.45 7.65
CA TYR A 115 1.62 13.27 8.51
C TYR A 115 2.91 12.51 8.19
N TYR A 116 3.28 12.43 6.92
CA TYR A 116 4.58 11.89 6.52
C TYR A 116 5.74 12.65 7.18
N HIS A 117 5.71 13.98 7.17
CA HIS A 117 6.74 14.81 7.81
C HIS A 117 6.81 14.59 9.33
N GLU A 118 5.67 14.36 10.00
CA GLU A 118 5.66 14.03 11.42
C GLU A 118 6.29 12.65 11.70
N LEU A 119 5.99 11.64 10.87
CA LEU A 119 6.67 10.34 10.95
C LEU A 119 8.18 10.48 10.72
N GLN A 120 8.59 11.27 9.72
CA GLN A 120 10.01 11.50 9.42
C GLN A 120 10.73 12.22 10.57
N LYS A 121 10.07 13.16 11.25
CA LYS A 121 10.60 13.80 12.45
C LYS A 121 10.83 12.80 13.58
N GLN A 122 9.89 11.89 13.81
CA GLN A 122 10.05 10.83 14.81
C GLN A 122 11.19 9.86 14.45
N ARG A 123 11.31 9.50 13.16
CA ARG A 123 12.43 8.71 12.63
C ARG A 123 13.78 9.36 12.93
N ASN A 124 13.92 10.64 12.62
CA ASN A 124 15.16 11.39 12.86
C ASN A 124 15.53 11.44 14.36
N LEU A 125 14.53 11.56 15.24
CA LEU A 125 14.75 11.52 16.69
C LEU A 125 15.21 10.14 17.18
N LEU A 126 14.68 9.06 16.59
CA LEU A 126 15.08 7.70 16.90
C LEU A 126 16.55 7.46 16.51
N GLN A 127 16.94 7.88 15.31
CA GLN A 127 18.30 7.67 14.79
C GLN A 127 19.36 8.46 15.57
N ARG A 128 19.03 9.63 16.12
CA ARG A 128 19.93 10.40 16.99
C ARG A 128 20.21 9.75 18.35
N LYS A 129 19.38 8.78 18.77
CA LYS A 129 19.51 8.07 20.05
C LYS A 129 20.32 6.78 19.93
N LYS A 130 20.59 6.31 18.70
CA LYS A 130 21.47 5.18 18.41
C LYS A 130 22.91 5.68 18.29
#